data_AF-A0A0G1G238-F1
#
_entry.id   AF-A0A0G1G238-F1
#
_cell.length_a   1.000
_cell.length_b   1.000
_cell.length_c   1.000
_cell.angle_alpha   90.00
_cell.angle_beta   90.00
_cell.angle_gamma   90.00
#
_symmetry.space_group_name_H-M   'P 1'
#
loop_
_entity.id
_entity.type
_entity.pdbx_description
1 polymer ?
#
loop_
_entity_poly.entity_id
_entity_poly.type
_entity_poly.pdbx_seq_one_letter_code
_entity_poly.pdbx_strand_id
1 'polypeptide(L)' 'MNIRRPRHGSLQYWPRTKAKRIYPRLKNQPTSKNLSVLGFAGYKAGMTHLMVLDNRPKSLTKGEEIFCPVSIIECPPMKV' A
#
# COMPACT_ATOMS: atom_id res chain seq x y z
N MET A 1 12.31 39.05 -11.03
CA MET A 1 11.02 38.31 -11.12
C MET A 1 10.88 37.41 -9.93
N ASN A 2 9.84 37.60 -9.11
CA ASN A 2 9.57 36.75 -7.95
C ASN A 2 8.85 35.48 -8.44
N ILE A 3 9.60 34.43 -8.78
CA ILE A 3 9.06 33.19 -9.34
C ILE A 3 8.42 32.38 -8.19
N ARG A 4 7.08 32.37 -8.12
CA ARG A 4 6.34 31.56 -7.16
C ARG A 4 6.32 30.11 -7.63
N ARG A 5 6.89 29.19 -6.83
CA ARG A 5 6.86 27.74 -7.08
C ARG A 5 6.06 27.01 -6.00
N PRO A 6 5.42 25.87 -6.32
CA PRO A 6 4.81 25.02 -5.31
C PRO A 6 5.85 24.52 -4.30
N ARG A 7 5.40 24.27 -3.07
CA ARG A 7 6.27 23.81 -1.99
C ARG A 7 6.80 22.40 -2.28
N HIS A 8 8.10 22.17 -2.09
CA HIS A 8 8.68 20.85 -2.26
C HIS A 8 8.41 19.93 -1.06
N GLY A 9 7.92 18.72 -1.34
CA GLY A 9 7.63 17.67 -0.37
C GLY A 9 6.39 17.92 0.50
N SER A 10 5.91 16.92 1.24
CA SER A 10 4.85 17.13 2.26
C SER A 10 5.46 17.45 3.63
N LEU A 11 4.83 18.36 4.40
CA LEU A 11 5.18 18.63 5.80
C LEU A 11 4.65 17.55 6.75
N GLN A 12 3.68 16.75 6.32
CA GLN A 12 3.08 15.69 7.14
C GLN A 12 4.09 14.59 7.54
N TYR A 13 5.13 14.39 6.73
CA TYR A 13 6.20 13.42 6.99
C TYR A 13 7.43 14.04 7.66
N TRP A 14 7.32 15.29 8.16
CA TRP A 14 8.34 15.89 9.00
C TRP A 14 8.10 15.48 10.46
N PRO A 15 9.13 15.06 11.23
CA PRO A 15 10.55 15.04 10.92
C PRO A 15 10.97 13.79 10.12
N ARG A 16 11.72 13.99 9.03
CA ARG A 16 12.25 12.94 8.13
C ARG A 16 13.40 12.15 8.76
N THR A 17 13.10 11.50 9.88
CA THR A 17 14.06 10.78 10.71
C THR A 17 13.83 9.27 10.60
N LYS A 18 14.84 8.48 10.93
CA LYS A 18 14.73 7.01 10.91
C LYS A 18 13.66 6.56 11.90
N ALA A 19 12.80 5.64 11.49
CA ALA A 19 11.82 5.05 12.39
C ALA A 19 12.52 4.36 13.57
N LYS A 20 11.96 4.51 14.78
CA LYS A 20 12.51 3.89 16.00
C LYS A 20 12.42 2.37 16.02
N ARG A 21 11.51 1.79 15.23
CA ARG A 21 11.26 0.33 15.14
C ARG A 21 11.39 -0.11 13.69
N ILE A 22 11.83 -1.35 13.51
CA ILE A 22 11.97 -1.99 12.19
C ILE A 22 10.58 -2.36 11.63
N TYR A 23 9.64 -2.73 12.50
CA TYR A 23 8.26 -3.06 12.15
C TYR A 23 7.31 -1.87 12.37
N PRO A 24 6.20 -1.79 11.62
CA PRO A 24 5.25 -0.70 11.74
C PRO A 24 4.48 -0.74 13.07
N ARG A 25 4.09 0.45 13.56
CA ARG A 25 3.14 0.58 14.67
C ARG A 25 1.77 0.94 14.09
N LEU A 26 0.77 0.11 14.34
CA LEU A 26 -0.62 0.40 14.01
C LEU A 26 -1.18 1.40 15.05
N LYS A 27 -1.45 2.65 14.64
CA LYS A 27 -2.00 3.68 15.55
C LYS A 27 -3.51 3.66 15.62
N ASN A 28 -4.17 3.43 14.49
CA ASN A 28 -5.62 3.43 14.37
C ASN A 28 -6.04 2.04 13.93
N GLN A 29 -6.91 1.41 14.71
CA GLN A 29 -7.53 0.13 14.35
C GLN A 29 -8.96 0.39 13.87
N PRO A 30 -9.40 -0.27 12.77
CA PRO A 30 -10.79 -0.15 12.34
C PRO A 30 -11.71 -0.77 13.39
N THR A 31 -12.86 -0.14 13.63
CA THR A 31 -13.90 -0.70 14.49
C THR A 31 -14.66 -1.78 13.71
N SER A 32 -14.55 -3.04 14.13
CA SER A 32 -15.40 -4.12 13.61
C SER A 32 -16.46 -4.49 14.63
N LYS A 33 -17.71 -4.68 14.18
CA LYS A 33 -18.80 -5.21 15.03
C LYS A 33 -18.66 -6.72 15.26
N ASN A 34 -17.98 -7.41 14.35
CA ASN A 34 -17.77 -8.85 14.39
C ASN A 34 -16.36 -9.15 14.92
N LEU A 35 -16.22 -10.27 15.64
CA LEU A 35 -14.93 -10.75 16.14
C LEU A 35 -14.12 -11.29 14.95
N SER A 36 -13.16 -10.50 14.46
CA SER A 36 -12.28 -10.89 13.36
C SER A 36 -10.85 -10.39 13.58
N VAL A 37 -9.90 -11.05 12.92
CA VAL A 37 -8.50 -10.60 12.87
C VAL A 37 -8.43 -9.35 12.00
N LEU A 38 -8.02 -8.21 12.58
CA LEU A 38 -7.98 -6.91 11.90
C LEU A 38 -6.70 -6.63 11.12
N GLY A 39 -5.66 -7.42 11.35
CA GLY A 39 -4.35 -7.23 10.72
C GLY A 39 -3.52 -8.49 10.73
N PHE A 40 -2.63 -8.60 9.74
CA PHE A 40 -1.75 -9.74 9.56
C PHE A 40 -0.32 -9.26 9.31
N ALA A 41 0.66 -10.02 9.80
CA ALA A 41 2.07 -9.73 9.56
C ALA A 41 2.56 -10.49 8.32
N GLY A 42 3.22 -9.79 7.41
CA GLY A 42 3.80 -10.39 6.20
C GLY A 42 5.14 -9.76 5.83
N TYR A 43 5.91 -10.49 5.03
CA TYR A 43 7.24 -10.12 4.57
C TYR A 43 7.23 -9.90 3.07
N LYS A 44 7.87 -8.83 2.59
CA LYS A 44 7.98 -8.57 1.15
C LYS A 44 8.97 -9.57 0.53
N ALA A 45 8.46 -10.51 -0.26
CA ALA A 45 9.27 -11.53 -0.92
C ALA A 45 9.83 -11.03 -2.27
N GLY A 46 9.06 -10.20 -2.98
CA GLY A 46 9.47 -9.70 -4.29
C GLY A 46 8.40 -8.87 -4.98
N MET A 47 8.65 -8.57 -6.25
CA MET A 47 7.68 -7.91 -7.13
C MET A 47 7.74 -8.59 -8.49
N THR A 48 6.57 -8.73 -9.11
CA THR A 48 6.41 -9.28 -10.46
C THR A 48 5.40 -8.44 -11.20
N HIS A 49 5.11 -8.80 -12.45
CA HIS A 49 4.02 -8.21 -13.21
C HIS A 49 2.99 -9.28 -13.53
N LEU A 50 1.74 -8.86 -13.64
CA LEU A 50 0.64 -9.69 -14.10
C LEU A 50 0.01 -9.02 -15.32
N MET A 51 -0.49 -9.84 -16.24
CA MET A 51 -1.44 -9.41 -17.25
C MET A 51 -2.83 -9.65 -16.71
N VAL A 52 -3.63 -8.59 -16.60
CA VAL A 52 -4.96 -8.63 -15.97
C VAL A 52 -5.99 -8.07 -16.94
N LEU A 53 -7.11 -8.78 -17.10
CA LEU A 53 -8.26 -8.27 -17.86
C LEU A 53 -8.95 -7.13 -17.10
N ASP A 54 -9.07 -5.97 -17.74
CA ASP A 54 -9.74 -4.82 -17.13
C ASP A 54 -11.27 -4.93 -17.23
N ASN A 55 -11.90 -5.22 -16.09
CA ASN A 55 -13.36 -5.34 -15.97
C ASN A 55 -14.06 -4.04 -15.54
N ARG A 56 -13.36 -2.90 -15.46
CA ARG A 56 -13.98 -1.65 -14.99
C ARG A 56 -14.95 -1.08 -16.05
N PRO A 57 -16.20 -0.74 -15.67
CA PRO A 57 -17.25 -0.44 -16.64
C PRO A 57 -17.06 0.86 -17.43
N LYS A 58 -16.32 1.83 -16.88
CA LYS A 58 -16.06 3.14 -17.49
C LYS A 58 -14.61 3.32 -17.94
N SER A 59 -13.82 2.24 -17.94
CA SER A 59 -12.44 2.29 -18.41
C SER A 59 -12.41 2.26 -19.93
N LEU A 60 -11.44 2.96 -20.52
CA LEU A 60 -11.22 2.94 -21.98
C LEU A 60 -10.71 1.57 -22.44
N THR A 61 -9.92 0.89 -21.60
CA THR A 61 -9.27 -0.41 -21.84
C THR A 61 -10.14 -1.59 -21.40
N LYS A 62 -11.46 -1.40 -21.30
CA LYS A 62 -12.37 -2.44 -20.79
C LYS A 62 -12.36 -3.67 -21.71
N GLY A 63 -12.04 -4.82 -21.14
CA GLY A 63 -11.94 -6.09 -21.87
C GLY A 63 -10.57 -6.36 -22.50
N GLU A 64 -9.60 -5.45 -22.35
CA GLU A 64 -8.22 -5.64 -22.78
C GLU A 64 -7.34 -6.17 -21.64
N GLU A 65 -6.24 -6.84 -22.00
CA GLU A 65 -5.21 -7.26 -21.05
C GLU A 65 -4.26 -6.11 -20.73
N ILE A 66 -4.17 -5.74 -19.45
CA ILE A 66 -3.33 -4.65 -18.97
C ILE A 66 -2.18 -5.22 -18.15
N PHE A 67 -1.00 -4.65 -18.36
CA PHE A 67 0.17 -4.87 -17.51
C PHE A 67 0.01 -4.19 -16.15
N CYS A 68 0.05 -4.97 -15.07
CA CYS A 68 -0.05 -4.47 -13.70
C CYS A 68 1.15 -4.94 -12.86
N PRO A 69 1.97 -4.02 -12.31
CA PRO A 69 3.02 -4.38 -11.38
C PRO A 69 2.42 -4.77 -10.03
N VAL A 70 2.84 -5.93 -9.50
CA VAL A 70 2.37 -6.48 -8.23
C VAL A 70 3.52 -6.74 -7.27
N SER A 71 3.23 -6.69 -5.98
CA SER A 71 4.17 -7.07 -4.91
C SER A 71 3.72 -8.37 -4.28
N ILE A 72 4.64 -9.32 -4.13
CA ILE A 72 4.39 -10.59 -3.47
C ILE A 72 4.77 -10.43 -1.99
N ILE A 73 3.80 -10.69 -1.13
CA ILE A 73 3.96 -10.67 0.33
C ILE A 73 3.79 -12.10 0.84
N GLU A 74 4.82 -12.64 1.47
CA GLU A 74 4.77 -13.93 2.15
C GLU A 74 4.19 -13.76 3.55
N CYS A 75 3.22 -14.61 3.87
CA CYS A 75 2.39 -14.52 5.07
C CYS A 75 2.36 -15.90 5.77
N PRO A 76 3.38 -16.27 6.57
CA PRO A 76 3.40 -17.55 7.27
C PRO A 76 2.30 -17.61 8.34
N PRO A 77 1.77 -18.80 8.67
CA PRO A 77 0.72 -18.95 9.68
C PRO A 77 1.20 -18.46 11.05
N MET A 78 0.47 -17.50 11.62
CA MET A 78 0.78 -16.93 12.93
C MET A 78 0.28 -17.84 14.05
N LYS A 79 1.11 -18.07 15.06
CA LYS A 79 0.68 -18.70 16.32
C LYS A 79 0.08 -17.63 17.22
N VAL A 80 -1.08 -17.92 17.81
CA VAL A 80 -1.75 -17.11 18.84
C VAL A 80 -1.43 -17.70 20.20
#